data_AF-A0A1G4YFT4-F1
#
_entry.id   AF-A0A1G4YFT4-F1
#
_cell.length_a   1.000
_cell.length_b   1.000
_cell.length_c   1.000
_cell.angle_alpha   90.00
_cell.angle_beta   90.00
_cell.angle_gamma   90.00
#
_symmetry.space_group_name_H-M   'P 1'
#
loop_
_entity.id
_entity.type
_entity.pdbx_description
1 polymer ?
#
loop_
_entity_poly.entity_id
_entity_poly.type
_entity_poly.pdbx_seq_one_letter_code
_entity_poly.pdbx_strand_id
1 'polypeptide(L)'
;MLYMLAAVEYTATESIATIRAIKALLLDMKHRIRTRYHFYSQDLINNLFSHPYTKIEFVQKDLKVSRLTATKYLDALAEGGFLHKQKIGRSSYYVNRSLCNILNRES
;
A
#
# COMPACT_ATOMS: atom_id res chain seq x y z
N MET A 1 25.24 18.24 -31.21
CA MET A 1 24.78 16.93 -30.67
C MET A 1 24.91 17.00 -29.15
N LEU A 2 23.85 17.46 -28.46
CA LEU A 2 23.87 17.78 -27.02
C LEU A 2 22.46 17.62 -26.44
N TYR A 3 21.97 16.39 -26.35
CA TYR A 3 20.64 16.06 -25.79
C TYR A 3 20.63 14.75 -24.99
N MET A 4 21.70 14.43 -24.25
CA MET A 4 21.72 13.24 -23.37
C MET A 4 22.01 13.51 -21.89
N LEU A 5 22.55 14.67 -21.49
CA LEU A 5 22.80 14.95 -20.06
C LEU A 5 21.58 15.48 -19.30
N ALA A 6 20.63 16.14 -19.96
CA ALA A 6 19.47 16.73 -19.27
C ALA A 6 18.35 15.71 -18.94
N ALA A 7 18.30 14.58 -19.64
CA ALA A 7 17.23 13.59 -19.45
C ALA A 7 17.44 12.71 -18.19
N VAL A 8 18.68 12.53 -17.74
CA VAL A 8 18.97 11.70 -16.55
C VAL A 8 18.78 12.48 -15.25
N GLU A 9 19.10 13.77 -15.22
CA GLU A 9 18.87 14.61 -14.02
C GLU A 9 17.39 14.80 -13.69
N TYR A 10 16.54 14.91 -14.72
CA TYR A 10 15.10 15.08 -14.52
C TYR A 10 14.44 13.78 -14.02
N THR A 11 14.82 12.63 -14.59
CA THR A 11 14.25 11.32 -14.22
C THR A 11 14.71 10.83 -12.84
N ALA A 12 15.95 11.16 -12.42
CA ALA A 12 16.46 10.79 -11.10
C ALA A 12 15.76 11.58 -9.98
N THR A 13 15.50 12.87 -10.19
CA THR A 13 14.87 13.73 -9.17
C THR A 13 13.39 13.36 -8.97
N GLU A 14 12.69 13.05 -10.07
CA GLU A 14 11.29 12.65 -10.06
C GLU A 14 11.09 11.28 -9.39
N SER A 15 11.93 10.29 -9.73
CA SER A 15 11.95 8.98 -9.05
C SER A 15 12.27 9.09 -7.55
N ILE A 16 13.20 9.97 -7.16
CA ILE A 16 13.54 10.20 -5.75
C ILE A 16 12.35 10.80 -4.99
N ALA A 17 11.59 11.70 -5.60
CA ALA A 17 10.41 12.29 -4.98
C ALA A 17 9.33 11.24 -4.71
N THR A 18 9.06 10.34 -5.67
CA THR A 18 8.12 9.23 -5.49
C THR A 18 8.58 8.28 -4.39
N ILE A 19 9.86 7.85 -4.41
CA ILE A 19 10.42 6.96 -3.38
C ILE A 19 10.30 7.61 -1.98
N ARG A 20 10.58 8.91 -1.87
CA ARG A 20 10.42 9.65 -0.61
C ARG A 20 8.95 9.71 -0.17
N ALA A 21 8.02 9.95 -1.08
CA ALA A 21 6.59 9.98 -0.80
C ALA A 21 6.06 8.60 -0.33
N ILE A 22 6.46 7.51 -0.98
CA ILE A 22 6.12 6.14 -0.56
C ILE A 22 6.69 5.84 0.83
N LYS A 23 7.97 6.19 1.08
CA LYS A 23 8.59 6.00 2.41
C LYS A 23 7.88 6.79 3.50
N ALA A 24 7.51 8.04 3.22
CA ALA A 24 6.75 8.87 4.15
C ALA A 24 5.37 8.26 4.45
N LEU A 25 4.64 7.82 3.41
CA LEU A 25 3.36 7.14 3.56
C LEU A 25 3.49 5.85 4.37
N LEU A 26 4.54 5.06 4.13
CA LEU A 26 4.82 3.84 4.88
C LEU A 26 5.06 4.12 6.36
N LEU A 27 5.87 5.13 6.69
CA LEU A 27 6.13 5.52 8.08
C LEU A 27 4.88 6.03 8.80
N ASP A 28 4.05 6.84 8.12
CA ASP A 28 2.78 7.33 8.63
C ASP A 28 1.79 6.18 8.88
N MET A 29 1.52 5.36 7.87
CA MET A 29 0.62 4.22 7.99
C MET A 29 1.10 3.24 9.06
N LYS A 30 2.41 2.96 9.13
CA LYS A 30 3.00 2.11 10.18
C LYS A 30 2.72 2.68 11.57
N HIS A 31 2.90 3.97 11.79
CA HIS A 31 2.60 4.60 13.09
C HIS A 31 1.10 4.54 13.40
N ARG A 32 0.25 4.99 12.49
CA ARG A 32 -1.19 5.07 12.73
C ARG A 32 -1.81 3.68 12.92
N ILE A 33 -1.39 2.68 12.15
CA ILE A 33 -1.88 1.30 12.31
C ILE A 33 -1.39 0.73 13.64
N ARG A 34 -0.10 0.91 13.99
CA ARG A 34 0.46 0.40 15.25
C ARG A 34 -0.19 1.02 16.49
N THR A 35 -0.58 2.30 16.42
CA THR A 35 -1.25 2.98 17.53
C THR A 35 -2.72 2.60 17.64
N ARG A 36 -3.40 2.33 16.51
CA ARG A 36 -4.86 2.18 16.47
C ARG A 36 -5.35 0.73 16.40
N TYR A 37 -4.50 -0.22 16.02
CA TYR A 37 -4.86 -1.63 15.86
C TYR A 37 -3.86 -2.56 16.53
N HIS A 38 -4.35 -3.38 17.45
CA HIS A 38 -3.54 -4.37 18.17
C HIS A 38 -3.03 -5.51 17.27
N PHE A 39 -3.66 -5.73 16.11
CA PHE A 39 -3.25 -6.75 15.13
C PHE A 39 -2.14 -6.29 14.17
N TYR A 40 -1.49 -5.16 14.47
CA TYR A 40 -0.33 -4.70 13.73
C TYR A 40 0.76 -5.79 13.68
N SER A 41 1.27 -6.07 12.48
CA SER A 41 2.48 -6.88 12.26
C SER A 41 3.33 -6.26 11.16
N GLN A 42 4.63 -6.56 11.17
CA GLN A 42 5.50 -6.14 10.06
C GLN A 42 5.05 -6.79 8.74
N ASP A 43 4.61 -8.05 8.77
CA ASP A 43 4.10 -8.77 7.60
C ASP A 43 2.85 -8.12 7.02
N LEU A 44 1.97 -7.56 7.86
CA LEU A 44 0.81 -6.80 7.40
C LEU A 44 1.23 -5.56 6.62
N ILE A 45 2.13 -4.75 7.18
CA ILE A 45 2.61 -3.55 6.48
C ILE A 45 3.31 -3.94 5.18
N ASN A 46 4.17 -4.96 5.21
CA ASN A 46 4.83 -5.44 4.01
C ASN A 46 3.82 -5.87 2.95
N ASN A 47 2.80 -6.65 3.33
CA ASN A 47 1.75 -7.07 2.41
C ASN A 47 1.00 -5.90 1.75
N LEU A 48 0.64 -4.87 2.54
CA LEU A 48 -0.08 -3.67 2.07
C LEU A 48 0.72 -2.79 1.11
N PHE A 49 2.06 -2.85 1.17
CA PHE A 49 2.96 -2.06 0.32
C PHE A 49 3.61 -2.88 -0.80
N SER A 50 3.72 -4.19 -0.67
CA SER A 50 4.17 -5.10 -1.74
C SER A 50 3.12 -5.27 -2.82
N HIS A 51 1.84 -5.13 -2.49
CA HIS A 51 0.74 -5.29 -3.43
C HIS A 51 -0.17 -4.05 -3.38
N PRO A 52 -0.18 -3.18 -4.41
CA PRO A 52 -1.10 -2.03 -4.46
C PRO A 52 -2.58 -2.47 -4.43
N TYR A 53 -2.84 -3.73 -4.77
CA TYR A 53 -4.13 -4.41 -4.64
C TYR A 53 -4.02 -5.60 -3.70
N THR A 54 -4.54 -5.49 -2.48
CA THR A 54 -4.56 -6.57 -1.51
C THR A 54 -5.85 -7.38 -1.62
N LYS A 55 -5.72 -8.70 -1.78
CA LYS A 55 -6.81 -9.68 -1.61
C LYS A 55 -6.69 -10.32 -0.24
N ILE A 56 -7.83 -10.80 0.28
CA ILE A 56 -7.91 -11.55 1.55
C ILE A 56 -6.93 -12.75 1.53
N GLU A 57 -6.78 -13.41 0.39
CA GLU A 57 -5.89 -14.57 0.22
C GLU A 57 -4.41 -14.25 0.46
N PHE A 58 -3.95 -13.05 0.08
CA PHE A 58 -2.57 -12.63 0.32
C PHE A 58 -2.33 -12.42 1.82
N VAL A 59 -3.24 -11.73 2.50
CA VAL A 59 -3.14 -11.52 3.96
C VAL A 59 -3.22 -12.84 4.71
N GLN A 60 -4.09 -13.77 4.29
CA GLN A 60 -4.13 -15.11 4.88
C GLN A 60 -2.79 -15.84 4.75
N LYS A 61 -2.18 -15.78 3.56
CA LYS A 61 -0.92 -16.48 3.28
C LYS A 61 0.26 -15.86 4.03
N ASP A 62 0.39 -14.53 3.97
CA ASP A 62 1.52 -13.82 4.57
C ASP A 62 1.44 -13.78 6.10
N LEU A 63 0.25 -13.55 6.67
CA LEU A 63 0.07 -13.51 8.14
C LEU A 63 -0.25 -14.89 8.74
N LYS A 64 -0.44 -15.93 7.92
CA LYS A 64 -0.86 -17.29 8.34
C LYS A 64 -2.13 -17.29 9.21
N VAL A 65 -3.10 -16.43 8.86
CA VAL A 65 -4.37 -16.29 9.60
C VAL A 65 -5.56 -16.90 8.84
N SER A 66 -6.65 -17.15 9.58
CA SER A 66 -7.90 -17.60 8.96
C SER A 66 -8.51 -16.54 8.04
N ARG A 67 -9.34 -16.97 7.08
CA ARG A 67 -10.03 -16.06 6.15
C ARG A 67 -10.90 -15.06 6.88
N LEU A 68 -11.56 -15.50 7.94
CA LEU A 68 -12.40 -14.64 8.78
C LEU A 68 -11.56 -13.55 9.46
N THR A 69 -10.40 -13.92 10.00
CA THR A 69 -9.47 -12.98 10.65
C THR A 69 -8.88 -11.99 9.65
N ALA A 70 -8.41 -12.45 8.49
CA ALA A 70 -7.89 -11.58 7.43
C ALA A 70 -8.97 -10.59 6.94
N THR A 71 -10.22 -11.06 6.82
CA THR A 71 -11.35 -10.19 6.44
C THR A 71 -11.58 -9.12 7.50
N LYS A 72 -11.63 -9.49 8.79
CA LYS A 72 -11.79 -8.54 9.90
C LYS A 72 -10.68 -7.47 9.92
N TYR A 73 -9.43 -7.87 9.70
CA TYR A 73 -8.30 -6.91 9.67
C TYR A 73 -8.43 -5.93 8.49
N LEU A 74 -8.72 -6.45 7.30
CA LEU A 74 -8.88 -5.63 6.09
C LEU A 74 -10.08 -4.71 6.16
N ASP A 75 -11.21 -5.17 6.71
CA ASP A 75 -12.39 -4.34 6.95
C ASP A 75 -12.10 -3.25 7.99
N ALA A 76 -11.45 -3.58 9.11
CA ALA A 76 -11.08 -2.59 10.12
C ALA A 76 -10.12 -1.51 9.58
N LEU A 77 -9.18 -1.90 8.69
CA LEU A 77 -8.30 -0.96 7.99
C LEU A 77 -9.07 -0.11 6.96
N ALA A 78 -10.08 -0.67 6.31
CA ALA A 78 -10.94 0.06 5.38
C ALA A 78 -11.82 1.09 6.11
N GLU A 79 -12.43 0.71 7.23
CA GLU A 79 -13.15 1.63 8.14
C GLU A 79 -12.19 2.69 8.73
N GLY A 80 -10.93 2.32 8.91
CA GLY A 80 -9.85 3.23 9.30
C GLY A 80 -9.47 4.28 8.27
N GLY A 81 -9.96 4.15 7.03
CA GLY A 81 -9.58 4.99 5.90
C GLY A 81 -8.20 4.67 5.31
N PHE A 82 -7.55 3.59 5.74
CA PHE A 82 -6.26 3.15 5.20
C PHE A 82 -6.42 2.43 3.87
N LEU A 83 -7.50 1.66 3.74
CA LEU A 83 -7.80 0.88 2.54
C LEU A 83 -9.18 1.25 2.01
N HIS A 84 -9.39 0.97 0.73
CA HIS A 84 -10.70 1.06 0.12
C HIS A 84 -11.16 -0.31 -0.34
N LYS A 85 -12.28 -0.78 0.24
CA LYS A 85 -12.91 -2.03 -0.16
C LYS A 85 -13.64 -1.81 -1.48
N GLN A 86 -13.23 -2.53 -2.52
CA GLN A 86 -13.86 -2.56 -3.82
C GLN A 86 -14.29 -3.98 -4.14
N LYS A 87 -15.57 -4.17 -4.46
CA LYS A 87 -16.09 -5.48 -4.85
C LYS A 87 -16.06 -5.58 -6.37
N ILE A 88 -15.28 -6.52 -6.90
CA ILE A 88 -15.18 -6.78 -8.34
C ILE A 88 -15.59 -8.23 -8.58
N GLY A 89 -16.76 -8.41 -9.19
CA GLY A 89 -17.38 -9.73 -9.39
C GLY A 89 -17.67 -10.45 -8.07
N ARG A 90 -17.11 -11.65 -7.92
CA ARG A 90 -17.25 -12.51 -6.73
C ARG A 90 -16.20 -12.25 -5.64
N SER A 91 -15.20 -11.41 -5.91
CA SER A 91 -14.07 -11.18 -5.00
C SER A 91 -14.07 -9.78 -4.42
N SER A 92 -13.70 -9.66 -3.14
CA SER A 92 -13.48 -8.38 -2.47
C SER A 92 -12.00 -8.02 -2.55
N TYR A 93 -11.73 -6.83 -3.05
CA TYR A 93 -10.40 -6.24 -3.18
C TYR A 93 -10.27 -5.09 -2.18
N TYR A 94 -9.07 -4.93 -1.63
CA TYR A 94 -8.74 -3.83 -0.74
C TYR A 94 -7.59 -3.06 -1.37
N VAL A 95 -7.87 -1.82 -1.76
CA VAL A 95 -6.95 -0.97 -2.51
C VAL A 95 -6.38 0.09 -1.60
N ASN A 96 -5.05 0.20 -1.55
CA ASN A 96 -4.39 1.32 -0.89
C ASN A 96 -4.44 2.54 -1.82
N ARG A 97 -5.51 3.33 -1.75
CA ARG A 97 -5.70 4.50 -2.62
C ARG A 97 -4.57 5.53 -2.47
N SER A 98 -4.03 5.70 -1.27
CA SER A 98 -2.91 6.61 -1.03
C SER A 98 -1.65 6.17 -1.78
N LEU A 99 -1.34 4.87 -1.76
CA LEU A 99 -0.22 4.31 -2.50
C LEU A 99 -0.47 4.37 -4.01
N CYS A 100 -1.66 3.95 -4.48
CA CYS A 100 -2.02 4.03 -5.90
C CYS A 100 -1.96 5.46 -6.45
N ASN A 101 -2.33 6.48 -5.67
CA ASN A 101 -2.26 7.87 -6.09
C ASN A 101 -0.82 8.37 -6.26
N ILE A 102 0.10 7.89 -5.40
CA ILE A 102 1.53 8.20 -5.52
C ILE A 102 2.10 7.54 -6.78
N LEU A 103 1.75 6.28 -7.04
CA LEU A 103 2.22 5.52 -8.22
C LEU A 103 1.62 6.03 -9.54
N ASN A 104 0.34 6.43 -9.55
CA ASN A 104 -0.33 6.95 -10.75
C ASN A 104 0.13 8.36 -11.17
N ARG A 105 0.82 9.11 -10.30
CA ARG A 105 1.43 10.38 -10.69
C ARG A 105 2.62 10.22 -11.65
N GLU A 106 3.08 8.98 -11.89
CA GLU A 106 4.20 8.65 -12.78
C GLU A 106 3.75 8.15 -14.17
N SER A 107 2.47 8.32 -14.55
CA SER A 107 1.92 7.89 -15.85
C SER A 107 1.61 9.05 -16.81
#